data_AF-A0A4Y9A7M0-F1
#
_entry.id   AF-A0A4Y9A7M0-F1
#
_cell.length_a   1.000
_cell.length_b   1.000
_cell.length_c   1.000
_cell.angle_alpha   90.00
_cell.angle_beta   90.00
_cell.angle_gamma   90.00
#
_symmetry.space_group_name_H-M   'P 1'
#
loop_
_entity.id
_entity.type
_entity.pdbx_description
1 polymer ?
#
loop_
_entity_poly.entity_id
_entity_poly.type
_entity_poly.pdbx_seq_one_letter_code
_entity_poly.pdbx_strand_id
1 'polypeptide(L)' 'MYVIKSEPTWQNLKVAISVKRREMIDLGMRYGLTDKRTLECSQELDNLLNLYKNRIQYNLTG' A
#
# COMPACT_ATOMS: atom_id res chain seq x y z
N MET A 1 23.40 7.81 -18.69
CA MET A 1 22.02 8.25 -18.39
C MET A 1 21.63 7.64 -17.04
N TYR A 2 21.81 8.39 -15.95
CA TYR A 2 21.48 7.89 -14.60
C TYR A 2 19.98 8.06 -14.38
N VAL A 3 19.24 6.95 -14.33
CA VAL A 3 17.83 6.96 -13.94
C VAL A 3 17.82 7.12 -12.42
N ILE A 4 17.57 8.34 -11.96
CA ILE A 4 17.28 8.60 -10.54
C ILE A 4 15.96 7.89 -10.26
N LYS A 5 16.01 6.63 -9.83
CA LYS A 5 14.90 6.01 -9.11
C LYS A 5 14.85 6.73 -7.77
N SER A 6 14.21 7.89 -7.74
CA SER A 6 13.98 8.65 -6.51
C SER A 6 13.34 7.70 -5.51
N GLU A 7 13.96 7.57 -4.33
CA GLU A 7 13.43 6.74 -3.25
C GLU A 7 11.94 7.08 -3.02
N PRO A 8 11.08 6.08 -2.79
CA PRO A 8 9.67 6.33 -2.53
C PRO A 8 9.55 7.22 -1.29
N THR A 9 9.18 8.48 -1.50
CA THR A 9 8.95 9.41 -0.41
C THR A 9 7.75 8.96 0.42
N TRP A 10 7.69 9.39 1.67
CA TRP A 10 6.58 9.01 2.56
C TRP A 10 5.21 9.51 2.06
N GLN A 11 5.20 10.64 1.34
CA GLN A 11 4.01 11.11 0.64
C GLN A 11 3.58 10.12 -0.46
N ASN A 12 4.54 9.58 -1.23
CA ASN A 12 4.25 8.56 -2.22
C ASN A 12 3.69 7.28 -1.57
N LEU A 13 4.18 6.90 -0.39
CA LEU A 13 3.65 5.74 0.35
C LEU A 13 2.20 5.95 0.81
N LYS A 14 1.86 7.11 1.37
CA LYS A 14 0.47 7.44 1.75
C LYS A 14 -0.48 7.47 0.55
N VAL A 15 -0.02 8.02 -0.57
CA VAL A 15 -0.77 8.02 -1.82
C VAL A 15 -0.98 6.59 -2.32
N ALA A 16 0.07 5.76 -2.33
CA ALA A 16 -0.02 4.35 -2.71
C ALA A 16 -1.03 3.57 -1.85
N ILE A 17 -1.01 3.74 -0.53
CA ILE A 17 -1.99 3.14 0.38
C ILE A 17 -3.41 3.59 0.03
N SER A 18 -3.60 4.88 -0.23
CA SER A 18 -4.93 5.45 -0.52
C SER A 18 -5.48 4.94 -1.85
N VAL A 19 -4.63 4.86 -2.88
CA VAL A 19 -4.99 4.30 -4.19
C VAL A 19 -5.33 2.82 -4.05
N LYS A 20 -4.46 2.04 -3.39
CA LYS A 20 -4.62 0.59 -3.26
C LYS A 20 -5.84 0.20 -2.42
N ARG A 21 -6.15 0.98 -1.39
CA ARG A 21 -7.40 0.83 -0.61
C ARG A 21 -8.62 1.01 -1.50
N ARG A 22 -8.61 2.02 -2.38
CA ARG A 22 -9.75 2.29 -3.26
C ARG A 22 -9.95 1.17 -4.29
N GLU A 23 -8.85 0.66 -4.83
CA GLU A 23 -8.84 -0.50 -5.73
C GLU A 23 -9.41 -1.75 -5.04
N MET A 24 -8.98 -2.07 -3.81
CA MET A 24 -9.50 -3.21 -3.05
C MET A 24 -11.01 -3.12 -2.80
N ILE A 25 -11.51 -1.92 -2.47
CA ILE A 25 -12.95 -1.69 -2.27
C ILE A 25 -13.71 -1.93 -3.58
N ASP A 26 -13.23 -1.37 -4.69
CA ASP A 26 -13.87 -1.55 -6.00
C ASP A 26 -13.89 -3.03 -6.42
N LEU A 27 -12.78 -3.76 -6.24
CA LEU A 27 -12.71 -5.20 -6.50
C LEU A 27 -13.65 -5.99 -5.58
N GLY A 28 -13.69 -5.66 -4.29
CA GLY A 28 -14.58 -6.29 -3.31
C GLY A 28 -16.06 -6.05 -3.62
N MET A 29 -16.43 -4.87 -4.12
CA MET A 29 -17.79 -4.57 -4.55
C MET A 29 -18.17 -5.27 -5.86
N ARG A 30 -17.22 -5.42 -6.80
CA ARG A 30 -17.48 -6.01 -8.13
C ARG A 30 -17.45 -7.53 -8.13
N TYR A 31 -16.53 -8.13 -7.38
CA TYR A 31 -16.20 -9.56 -7.49
C TYR A 31 -16.34 -10.30 -6.16
N GLY A 32 -16.50 -9.58 -5.04
CA GLY A 32 -16.55 -10.15 -3.71
C GLY A 32 -15.17 -10.20 -3.03
N LEU A 33 -15.19 -10.35 -1.70
CA LEU A 33 -13.99 -10.32 -0.86
C LEU A 33 -13.12 -11.57 -0.99
N THR A 34 -13.70 -12.69 -1.44
CA THR A 34 -12.99 -13.96 -1.63
C THR A 34 -12.48 -14.15 -3.06
N ASP A 35 -12.77 -13.22 -3.98
CA ASP A 35 -12.19 -13.24 -5.32
C ASP A 35 -10.66 -13.12 -5.20
N LYS A 36 -9.95 -13.93 -5.99
CA LYS A 36 -8.49 -13.97 -5.98
C LYS A 36 -7.87 -12.58 -6.14
N ARG A 37 -8.43 -11.72 -7.00
CA ARG A 37 -7.93 -10.36 -7.24
C ARG A 37 -8.12 -9.48 -6.02
N THR A 38 -9.25 -9.61 -5.32
CA THR A 38 -9.51 -8.86 -4.09
C THR A 38 -8.56 -9.32 -2.98
N LEU A 39 -8.28 -10.62 -2.88
CA LEU A 39 -7.31 -11.19 -1.93
C LEU A 39 -5.88 -10.70 -2.23
N GLU A 40 -5.43 -10.77 -3.48
CA GLU A 40 -4.12 -10.24 -3.90
C GLU A 40 -4.02 -8.73 -3.60
N CYS A 41 -5.07 -7.97 -3.93
CA CYS A 41 -5.11 -6.54 -3.63
C CYS A 41 -5.04 -6.25 -2.13
N SER A 42 -5.67 -7.07 -1.28
CA SER A 42 -5.57 -6.93 0.18
C SER A 42 -4.17 -7.21 0.70
N GLN A 43 -3.46 -8.20 0.15
CA GLN A 43 -2.09 -8.52 0.54
C GLN A 43 -1.12 -7.39 0.16
N GLU A 44 -1.29 -6.82 -1.02
CA GLU A 44 -0.50 -5.65 -1.45
C GLU A 44 -0.77 -4.43 -0.57
N LEU A 45 -2.03 -4.18 -0.20
CA LEU A 45 -2.39 -3.11 0.72
C LEU A 45 -1.77 -3.32 2.11
N ASP A 46 -1.81 -4.55 2.63
CA ASP A 46 -1.20 -4.90 3.91
C ASP A 46 0.31 -4.67 3.91
N ASN A 47 1.00 -5.01 2.82
CA ASN A 47 2.42 -4.72 2.67
C ASN A 47 2.72 -3.22 2.73
N LEU A 48 1.92 -2.39 2.04
CA LEU A 48 2.06 -0.93 2.11
C LEU A 48 1.81 -0.39 3.52
N LEU A 49 0.80 -0.93 4.21
CA LEU A 49 0.49 -0.56 5.61
C LEU A 49 1.63 -0.97 6.56
N ASN A 50 2.23 -2.14 6.35
CA ASN A 50 3.36 -2.60 7.15
C ASN A 50 4.61 -1.74 6.94
N LEU A 51 4.90 -1.35 5.70
CA LEU A 51 5.98 -0.39 5.40
C LEU A 51 5.76 0.96 6.11
N TYR A 52 4.51 1.43 6.11
CA TYR A 52 4.14 2.67 6.79
C TYR A 52 4.27 2.56 8.32
N LYS A 53 3.76 1.47 8.90
CA LYS A 53 3.85 1.18 10.34
C LYS A 53 5.30 1.07 10.81
N ASN A 54 6.13 0.31 10.11
CA ASN A 54 7.56 0.17 10.44
C ASN A 54 8.24 1.54 10.48
N ARG A 55 8.02 2.40 9.47
CA ARG A 55 8.56 3.77 9.46
C ARG A 55 8.08 4.64 10.62
N ILE A 56 6.81 4.52 11.06
CA ILE A 56 6.30 5.23 12.24
C ILE A 56 6.95 4.70 13.52
N GLN A 57 7.11 3.38 13.65
CA GLN A 57 7.60 2.72 14.86
C GLN A 57 9.06 3.09 15.17
N TYR A 58 9.92 3.24 14.16
CA TYR A 58 11.30 3.70 14.35
C TYR A 58 11.41 5.18 14.79
N ASN A 59 10.41 6.01 14.53
CA ASN A 59 10.43 7.44 14.91
C ASN A 59 9.97 7.68 16.36
N LEU A 60 9.48 6.65 17.06
CA LEU A 60 8.95 6.76 18.43
C LEU A 60 9.88 6.14 19.49
N THR A 61 11.02 5.57 19.08
CA THR A 61 12.02 4.96 19.96
C THR A 61 13.43 5.54 19.77
N GLY A 62 13.55 6.71 19.13
CA GLY A 62 14.80 7.43 18.90
C GLY A 62 14.86 8.73 19.67
#